data_AF-A0A9D5W568-F1
#
_entry.id   AF-A0A9D5W568-F1
#
_cell.length_a   1.000
_cell.length_b   1.000
_cell.length_c   1.000
_cell.angle_alpha   90.00
_cell.angle_beta   90.00
_cell.angle_gamma   90.00
#
_symmetry.space_group_name_H-M   'P 1'
#
loop_
_entity.id
_entity.type
_entity.pdbx_description
1 polymer ?
#
loop_
_entity_poly.entity_id
_entity_poly.type
_entity_poly.pdbx_seq_one_letter_code
_entity_poly.pdbx_strand_id
1 'polypeptide(L)'
;MNAPVLVKVCGLTRREDAAACRELGVDLTGFIFAAGSPRRVTPETVRDIARDTPESAALRVGVFAEQTAGEVIDIMDHAGLDLAQLHGDASPDFCRAVGAERVIRVFWPQRHATRLALEAELALFSGACRLLLLD
;
A
#
# COMPACT_ATOMS: atom_id res chain seq x y z
N MET A 1 -7.85 -25.01 -6.25
CA MET A 1 -8.05 -24.35 -4.94
C MET A 1 -8.10 -22.86 -5.21
N ASN A 2 -9.16 -22.17 -4.80
CA ASN A 2 -9.20 -20.71 -4.91
C ASN A 2 -8.10 -20.12 -4.01
N ALA A 3 -7.43 -19.07 -4.48
CA ALA A 3 -6.49 -18.33 -3.65
C ALA A 3 -7.23 -17.81 -2.40
N PRO A 4 -6.59 -17.83 -1.21
CA PRO A 4 -7.20 -17.26 -0.01
C PRO A 4 -7.50 -15.77 -0.21
N VAL A 5 -8.63 -15.32 0.34
CA VAL A 5 -9.04 -13.91 0.28
C VAL A 5 -8.11 -13.11 1.18
N LEU A 6 -7.46 -12.07 0.62
CA LEU A 6 -6.65 -11.13 1.37
C LEU A 6 -7.52 -10.00 1.92
N VAL A 7 -7.37 -9.70 3.20
CA VAL A 7 -8.07 -8.61 3.89
C VAL A 7 -7.06 -7.50 4.23
N LYS A 8 -7.39 -6.26 3.84
CA LYS A 8 -6.62 -5.07 4.16
C LYS A 8 -7.46 -4.05 4.92
N VAL A 9 -6.97 -3.57 6.06
CA VAL A 9 -7.56 -2.43 6.79
C VAL A 9 -6.69 -1.20 6.57
N CYS A 10 -7.27 -0.11 6.05
CA CYS A 10 -6.51 1.05 5.55
C CYS A 10 -6.78 2.34 6.34
N GLY A 11 -5.74 3.16 6.50
CA GLY A 11 -5.82 4.47 7.16
C GLY A 11 -5.78 4.38 8.68
N LEU A 12 -4.98 3.44 9.21
CA LEU A 12 -4.76 3.31 10.64
C LEU A 12 -3.93 4.48 11.17
N THR A 13 -4.37 5.04 12.28
CA THR A 13 -3.70 6.16 12.96
C THR A 13 -3.46 5.90 14.45
N ARG A 14 -4.03 4.82 15.01
CA ARG A 14 -4.00 4.48 16.43
C ARG A 14 -3.45 3.09 16.66
N ARG A 15 -2.76 2.92 17.80
CA ARG A 15 -2.21 1.64 18.24
C ARG A 15 -3.30 0.58 18.47
N GLU A 16 -4.40 0.97 19.11
CA GLU A 16 -5.53 0.07 19.41
C GLU A 16 -6.15 -0.56 18.16
N ASP A 17 -6.27 0.20 17.07
CA ASP A 17 -6.81 -0.31 15.80
C ASP A 17 -5.86 -1.31 15.14
N ALA A 18 -4.55 -1.06 15.20
CA ALA A 18 -3.54 -1.98 14.68
C ALA A 18 -3.49 -3.28 15.49
N ALA A 19 -3.64 -3.20 16.82
CA ALA A 19 -3.75 -4.37 17.69
C ALA A 19 -5.00 -5.21 17.37
N ALA A 20 -6.15 -4.55 17.18
CA ALA A 20 -7.38 -5.24 16.78
C ALA A 20 -7.23 -5.94 15.41
N CYS A 21 -6.56 -5.31 14.44
CA CYS A 21 -6.28 -5.95 13.15
C CYS A 21 -5.44 -7.23 13.31
N ARG A 22 -4.46 -7.23 14.21
CA ARG A 22 -3.65 -8.41 14.53
C ARG A 22 -4.50 -9.53 15.12
N GLU A 23 -5.35 -9.22 16.10
CA GLU A 23 -6.22 -10.22 16.74
C GLU A 23 -7.21 -10.85 15.76
N LEU A 24 -7.68 -10.08 14.78
CA LEU A 24 -8.60 -10.53 13.73
C LEU A 24 -7.91 -11.29 12.59
N GLY A 25 -6.58 -11.38 12.57
CA GLY A 25 -5.83 -12.06 11.52
C GLY A 25 -5.90 -11.36 10.16
N VAL A 26 -5.95 -10.03 10.14
CA VAL A 26 -5.91 -9.23 8.91
C VAL A 26 -4.57 -9.43 8.19
N ASP A 27 -4.58 -9.56 6.86
CA ASP A 27 -3.37 -9.79 6.07
C ASP A 27 -2.52 -8.52 5.86
N LEU A 28 -3.17 -7.35 5.73
CA LEU A 28 -2.47 -6.08 5.50
C LEU A 28 -3.03 -4.91 6.33
N THR A 29 -2.14 -4.07 6.84
CA THR A 29 -2.47 -2.83 7.55
C THR A 29 -1.94 -1.61 6.80
N GLY A 30 -2.79 -0.61 6.56
CA GLY A 30 -2.47 0.54 5.72
C GLY A 30 -2.28 1.85 6.50
N PHE A 31 -1.20 2.57 6.20
CA PHE A 31 -0.82 3.84 6.80
C PHE A 31 -0.68 4.90 5.70
N ILE A 32 -1.34 6.05 5.85
CA ILE A 32 -1.42 7.04 4.76
C ILE A 32 -0.37 8.13 4.95
N PHE A 33 0.43 8.38 3.92
CA PHE A 33 1.46 9.44 3.92
C PHE A 33 1.11 10.64 3.03
N ALA A 34 0.09 10.49 2.17
CA ALA A 34 -0.42 11.55 1.29
C ALA A 34 -0.87 12.78 2.07
N ALA A 35 -0.41 13.97 1.64
CA ALA A 35 -0.53 15.23 2.38
C ALA A 35 -1.99 15.66 2.64
N GLY A 36 -2.88 15.39 1.69
CA GLY A 36 -4.30 15.80 1.77
C GLY A 36 -5.21 14.91 2.62
N SER A 37 -4.70 13.81 3.19
CA SER A 37 -5.53 12.88 3.95
C SER A 37 -5.70 13.31 5.42
N PRO A 38 -6.93 13.31 5.98
CA PRO A 38 -7.13 13.54 7.42
C PRO A 38 -6.59 12.39 8.28
N ARG A 39 -6.28 11.24 7.65
CA ARG A 39 -5.70 10.05 8.29
C ARG A 39 -4.18 9.96 8.05
N ARG A 40 -3.55 11.06 7.66
CA ARG A 40 -2.10 11.10 7.40
C ARG A 40 -1.33 10.84 8.69
N VAL A 41 -0.28 10.04 8.60
CA VAL A 41 0.66 9.74 9.69
C VAL A 41 2.09 10.12 9.29
N THR A 42 2.98 10.19 10.28
CA THR A 42 4.42 10.32 10.05
C THR A 42 5.10 8.95 10.16
N PRO A 43 6.32 8.81 9.61
CA PRO A 43 7.08 7.57 9.74
C PRO A 43 7.31 7.15 11.21
N GLU A 44 7.51 8.11 12.11
CA GLU A 44 7.66 7.90 13.56
C GLU A 44 6.38 7.32 14.17
N THR A 45 5.22 7.90 13.83
CA THR A 45 3.92 7.39 14.30
C THR A 45 3.72 5.92 13.91
N VAL A 46 4.06 5.54 12.68
CA VAL A 46 3.94 4.15 12.23
C VAL A 46 4.90 3.25 12.99
N ARG A 47 6.15 3.66 13.18
CA ARG A 47 7.13 2.91 13.96
C ARG A 47 6.64 2.69 15.38
N ASP A 48 6.08 3.71 16.02
CA ASP A 48 5.53 3.61 17.37
C ASP A 48 4.34 2.65 17.43
N ILE A 49 3.43 2.69 16.47
CA ILE A 49 2.31 1.74 16.36
C ILE A 49 2.84 0.30 16.17
N ALA A 50 3.90 0.13 15.38
CA ALA A 50 4.48 -1.16 15.06
C ALA A 50 5.28 -1.79 16.22
N ARG A 51 5.82 -0.99 17.15
CA ARG A 51 6.67 -1.46 18.26
C ARG A 51 6.05 -2.54 19.15
N ASP A 52 4.73 -2.50 19.36
CA ASP A 52 4.02 -3.48 20.20
C ASP A 52 3.40 -4.62 19.38
N THR A 53 3.58 -4.59 18.06
CA THR A 53 3.13 -5.62 17.13
C THR A 53 4.29 -6.22 16.31
N PRO A 54 5.45 -6.57 16.91
CA PRO A 54 6.59 -7.06 16.14
C PRO A 54 6.35 -8.45 15.51
N GLU A 55 5.44 -9.25 16.07
CA GLU A 55 5.05 -10.58 15.59
C GLU A 55 3.74 -10.59 14.81
N SER A 56 3.24 -9.41 14.42
CA SER A 56 2.06 -9.32 13.56
C SER A 56 2.35 -9.96 12.20
N ALA A 57 1.56 -10.98 11.83
CA ALA A 57 1.62 -11.57 10.49
C ALA A 57 1.19 -10.60 9.38
N ALA A 58 0.51 -9.49 9.72
CA ALA A 58 0.00 -8.52 8.77
C ALA A 58 1.13 -7.68 8.16
N LEU A 59 1.19 -7.61 6.83
CA LEU A 59 2.11 -6.73 6.11
C LEU A 59 1.69 -5.27 6.28
N ARG A 60 2.66 -4.39 6.52
CA ARG A 60 2.46 -2.95 6.67
C ARG A 60 2.58 -2.28 5.32
N VAL A 61 1.58 -1.49 4.96
CA VAL A 61 1.45 -0.83 3.65
C VAL A 61 1.44 0.68 3.81
N GLY A 62 2.39 1.37 3.19
CA GLY A 62 2.35 2.84 3.06
C GLY A 62 1.49 3.25 1.87
N VAL A 63 0.62 4.25 2.02
CA VAL A 63 -0.16 4.83 0.92
C VAL A 63 0.43 6.17 0.52
N PHE A 64 0.88 6.24 -0.74
CA PHE A 64 1.62 7.36 -1.32
C PHE A 64 0.89 7.87 -2.57
N ALA A 65 0.97 9.17 -2.84
CA ALA A 65 0.30 9.78 -4.00
C ALA A 65 1.20 10.79 -4.73
N GLU A 66 1.98 11.58 -3.99
CA GLU A 66 2.77 12.67 -4.56
C GLU A 66 4.29 12.49 -4.45
N GLN A 67 4.74 11.48 -3.69
CA GLN A 67 6.16 11.25 -3.39
C GLN A 67 6.92 10.69 -4.60
N THR A 68 8.19 11.05 -4.71
CA THR A 68 9.16 10.41 -5.60
C THR A 68 9.50 8.99 -5.13
N ALA A 69 10.05 8.14 -6.01
CA ALA A 69 10.43 6.78 -5.64
C ALA A 69 11.47 6.75 -4.49
N GLY A 70 12.41 7.69 -4.48
CA GLY A 70 13.39 7.83 -3.40
C GLY A 70 12.73 8.16 -2.06
N GLU A 71 11.83 9.14 -2.04
CA GLU A 71 11.08 9.49 -0.82
C GLU A 71 10.20 8.34 -0.33
N VAL A 72 9.59 7.58 -1.24
CA VAL A 72 8.83 6.37 -0.87
C VAL A 72 9.74 5.37 -0.17
N ILE A 73 10.91 5.06 -0.75
CA ILE A 73 11.86 4.11 -0.17
C ILE A 73 12.33 4.58 1.22
N ASP A 74 12.73 5.85 1.34
CA ASP A 74 13.20 6.42 2.60
C ASP A 74 12.12 6.34 3.69
N ILE A 75 10.87 6.65 3.35
CA ILE A 75 9.73 6.52 4.28
C ILE A 75 9.51 5.06 4.64
N MET A 76 9.53 4.14 3.67
CA MET A 76 9.33 2.71 3.94
C MET A 76 10.37 2.17 4.92
N ASP A 77 11.63 2.49 4.70
CA ASP A 77 12.74 2.00 5.51
C ASP A 77 12.68 2.59 6.93
N HIS A 78 12.34 3.88 7.05
CA HIS A 78 12.22 4.49 8.38
C HIS A 78 10.96 4.06 9.14
N ALA A 79 9.82 3.92 8.48
CA ALA A 79 8.59 3.47 9.14
C ALA A 79 8.50 1.94 9.34
N GLY A 80 9.39 1.16 8.72
CA GLY A 80 9.36 -0.30 8.75
C GLY A 80 8.18 -0.88 7.96
N LEU A 81 7.95 -0.35 6.75
CA LEU A 81 6.88 -0.78 5.84
C LEU A 81 7.34 -1.91 4.92
N ASP A 82 6.44 -2.87 4.69
CA ASP A 82 6.69 -4.00 3.79
C ASP A 82 6.36 -3.63 2.35
N LEU A 83 5.22 -2.95 2.13
CA LEU A 83 4.70 -2.62 0.80
C LEU A 83 4.38 -1.12 0.64
N ALA A 84 4.49 -0.63 -0.59
CA ALA A 84 4.04 0.69 -1.02
C ALA A 84 2.80 0.57 -1.91
N GLN A 85 1.69 1.15 -1.47
CA GLN A 85 0.51 1.37 -2.28
C GLN A 85 0.61 2.73 -2.98
N LEU A 86 0.72 2.69 -4.30
CA LEU A 86 0.93 3.87 -5.13
C LEU A 86 -0.38 4.32 -5.79
N HIS A 87 -0.89 5.45 -5.32
CA HIS A 87 -1.97 6.22 -5.96
C HIS A 87 -1.41 7.10 -7.10
N GLY A 88 -2.30 7.77 -7.82
CA GLY A 88 -1.93 8.71 -8.87
C GLY A 88 -1.49 8.02 -10.15
N ASP A 89 -0.51 8.60 -10.84
CA ASP A 89 -0.06 8.21 -12.18
C ASP A 89 1.32 7.51 -12.15
N ALA A 90 1.61 6.77 -11.07
CA ALA A 90 2.86 6.03 -10.94
C ALA A 90 3.06 5.06 -12.13
N SER A 91 4.18 5.21 -12.83
CA SER A 91 4.53 4.41 -14.02
C SER A 91 5.12 3.05 -13.64
N PRO A 92 5.17 2.07 -14.58
CA PRO A 92 5.84 0.79 -14.34
C PRO A 92 7.32 0.94 -13.93
N ASP A 93 8.03 1.94 -14.46
CA ASP A 93 9.42 2.24 -14.06
C ASP A 93 9.51 2.77 -12.64
N PHE A 94 8.56 3.62 -12.22
CA PHE A 94 8.46 4.05 -10.83
C PHE A 94 8.28 2.83 -9.91
N CYS A 95 7.37 1.92 -10.26
CA CYS A 95 7.13 0.72 -9.46
C CYS A 95 8.39 -0.16 -9.36
N ARG A 96 9.12 -0.33 -10.46
CA ARG A 96 10.41 -1.05 -10.47
C ARG A 96 11.47 -0.36 -9.61
N ALA A 97 11.52 0.97 -9.62
CA ALA A 97 12.46 1.73 -8.80
C ALA A 97 12.23 1.54 -7.29
N VAL A 98 10.97 1.44 -6.86
CA VAL A 98 10.60 1.11 -5.46
C VAL A 98 10.85 -0.38 -5.13
N GLY A 99 10.80 -1.25 -6.14
CA GLY A 99 10.87 -2.70 -6.02
C GLY A 99 9.51 -3.31 -6.36
N ALA A 100 9.40 -3.97 -7.52
CA ALA A 100 8.12 -4.45 -8.05
C ALA A 100 7.37 -5.37 -7.06
N GLU A 101 8.09 -6.23 -6.36
CA GLU A 101 7.57 -7.14 -5.33
C GLU A 101 7.06 -6.44 -4.06
N ARG A 102 7.39 -5.16 -3.89
CA ARG A 102 6.94 -4.31 -2.78
C ARG A 102 5.78 -3.40 -3.15
N VAL A 103 5.34 -3.37 -4.40
CA VAL A 103 4.34 -2.39 -4.86
C VAL A 103 2.93 -2.96 -4.97
N ILE A 104 1.96 -2.20 -4.46
CA ILE A 104 0.53 -2.32 -4.78
C ILE A 104 0.16 -1.12 -5.67
N ARG A 105 -0.26 -1.35 -6.92
CA ARG A 105 -0.67 -0.27 -7.83
C ARG A 105 -2.18 -0.08 -7.84
N VAL A 106 -2.65 1.15 -7.69
CA VAL A 106 -4.08 1.50 -7.62
C VAL A 106 -4.63 1.98 -8.97
N PHE A 107 -5.82 1.51 -9.33
CA PHE A 107 -6.55 1.90 -10.53
C PHE A 107 -8.00 2.21 -10.19
N TRP A 108 -8.58 3.18 -10.88
CA TRP A 108 -9.99 3.55 -10.75
C TRP A 108 -10.75 3.13 -12.00
N PRO A 109 -11.52 2.04 -11.97
CA PRO A 109 -12.22 1.52 -13.15
C PRO A 109 -13.08 2.57 -13.86
N GLN A 110 -13.61 3.54 -13.13
CA GLN A 110 -14.48 4.60 -13.64
C GLN A 110 -13.74 5.60 -14.54
N ARG A 111 -12.40 5.62 -14.55
CA ARG A 111 -11.58 6.44 -15.46
C ARG A 111 -11.47 5.83 -16.86
N HIS A 112 -11.92 4.59 -17.05
CA HIS A 112 -11.82 3.89 -18.33
C HIS A 112 -13.17 3.82 -19.02
N ALA A 113 -13.21 4.20 -20.29
CA ALA A 113 -14.44 4.13 -21.10
C ALA A 113 -14.93 2.69 -21.31
N THR A 114 -14.04 1.69 -21.25
CA THR A 114 -14.37 0.28 -21.45
C THR A 114 -13.54 -0.63 -20.55
N ARG A 115 -14.04 -1.84 -20.28
CA ARG A 115 -13.27 -2.90 -19.60
C ARG A 115 -11.97 -3.21 -20.34
N LEU A 116 -11.98 -3.23 -21.67
CA LEU A 116 -10.79 -3.51 -22.47
C LEU A 116 -9.70 -2.45 -22.26
N ALA A 117 -10.08 -1.18 -22.13
CA ALA A 117 -9.13 -0.10 -21.85
C ALA A 117 -8.50 -0.23 -20.46
N LEU A 118 -9.28 -0.60 -19.45
CA LEU A 118 -8.75 -0.91 -18.11
C LEU A 118 -7.79 -2.11 -18.17
N GLU A 119 -8.20 -3.21 -18.79
CA GLU A 119 -7.36 -4.42 -18.92
C GLU A 119 -6.04 -4.16 -19.65
N ALA A 120 -6.07 -3.33 -20.69
CA ALA A 120 -4.88 -2.91 -21.41
C ALA A 120 -3.91 -2.13 -20.50
N GLU A 121 -4.41 -1.24 -19.64
CA GLU A 121 -3.58 -0.51 -18.68
C GLU A 121 -3.04 -1.45 -17.59
N LEU A 122 -3.89 -2.27 -16.98
CA LEU A 122 -3.48 -3.25 -15.95
C LEU A 122 -2.35 -4.16 -16.47
N ALA A 123 -2.41 -4.56 -17.75
CA ALA A 123 -1.39 -5.39 -18.38
C ALA A 123 -0.01 -4.71 -18.45
N LEU A 124 0.07 -3.37 -18.51
CA LEU A 124 1.35 -2.64 -18.49
C LEU A 124 2.10 -2.79 -17.17
N PHE A 125 1.36 -3.09 -16.09
CA PHE A 125 1.92 -3.29 -14.75
C PHE A 125 2.19 -4.76 -14.44
N SER A 126 1.95 -5.66 -15.39
CA SER A 126 2.31 -7.07 -15.25
C SER A 126 3.82 -7.20 -15.04
N GLY A 127 4.23 -7.74 -13.89
CA GLY A 127 5.64 -7.83 -13.48
C GLY A 127 6.28 -6.54 -12.98
N ALA A 128 5.53 -5.43 -12.92
CA ALA A 128 6.01 -4.17 -12.35
C ALA A 128 5.50 -3.92 -10.92
N CYS A 129 4.50 -4.67 -10.46
CA CYS A 129 3.98 -4.61 -9.09
C CYS A 129 3.52 -5.98 -8.60
N ARG A 130 3.46 -6.16 -7.28
CA ARG A 130 3.02 -7.39 -6.60
C ARG A 130 1.51 -7.58 -6.68
N LEU A 131 0.76 -6.49 -6.48
CA LEU A 131 -0.70 -6.49 -6.42
C LEU A 131 -1.28 -5.30 -7.19
N LEU A 132 -2.47 -5.50 -7.75
CA LEU A 132 -3.30 -4.47 -8.34
C LEU A 132 -4.50 -4.24 -7.41
N LEU A 133 -4.81 -2.99 -7.09
CA LEU A 133 -5.98 -2.61 -6.30
C LEU A 133 -6.91 -1.78 -7.17
N LEU A 134 -8.16 -2.21 -7.28
CA LEU A 134 -9.22 -1.45 -7.93
C LEU A 134 -9.98 -0.69 -6.83
N ASP A 135 -10.06 0.64 -6.96
CA ASP A 135 -10.71 1.56 -6.00
C ASP A 135 -11.96 2.22 -6.63
#